data_AF-A0A837NT38-F1
#
_entry.id   AF-A0A837NT38-F1
#
_cell.length_a   1.000
_cell.length_b   1.000
_cell.length_c   1.000
_cell.angle_alpha   90.00
_cell.angle_beta   90.00
_cell.angle_gamma   90.00
#
_symmetry.space_group_name_H-M   'P 1'
#
loop_
_entity.id
_entity.type
_entity.pdbx_description
1 polymer ?
#
loop_
_entity_poly.entity_id
_entity_poly.type
_entity_poly.pdbx_seq_one_letter_code
_entity_poly.pdbx_strand_id
1 'polypeptide(L)'
;MKSEFRQWIIQNKVGLLSREQLVQIADTYIIDNDVFPDWVTKISLGESLEREPLLDLMLEPINEGDCKVIASEILAQYQKGELDTQKLGDISHKLYLSLEWGCEAFDKFIWISDEIDLIKQGYKSNSDLDANIEKVLGEVIAL
;
A
#
# COMPACT_ATOMS: atom_id res chain seq x y z
N MET A 1 16.90 2.19 0.84
CA MET A 1 16.73 3.44 0.08
C MET A 1 15.87 3.28 -1.17
N LYS A 2 16.32 2.72 -2.31
CA LYS A 2 15.42 2.53 -3.47
C LYS A 2 14.23 1.60 -3.15
N SER A 3 14.46 0.59 -2.31
CA SER A 3 13.42 -0.25 -1.72
C SER A 3 12.43 0.52 -0.82
N GLU A 4 12.87 1.52 -0.07
CA GLU A 4 11.99 2.38 0.75
C GLU A 4 11.12 3.24 -0.15
N PHE A 5 11.69 3.82 -1.21
CA PHE A 5 10.93 4.55 -2.22
C PHE A 5 9.90 3.69 -2.92
N ARG A 6 10.24 2.43 -3.22
CA ARG A 6 9.25 1.46 -3.72
C ARG A 6 8.07 1.34 -2.76
N GLN A 7 8.30 1.24 -1.45
CA GLN A 7 7.22 1.19 -0.47
C GLN A 7 6.34 2.45 -0.50
N TRP A 8 6.92 3.65 -0.53
CA TRP A 8 6.12 4.88 -0.62
C TRP A 8 5.35 5.00 -1.94
N ILE A 9 5.92 4.54 -3.05
CA ILE A 9 5.24 4.48 -4.34
C ILE A 9 4.05 3.51 -4.27
N ILE A 10 4.22 2.35 -3.65
CA ILE A 10 3.13 1.39 -3.43
C ILE A 10 2.04 1.98 -2.54
N GLN A 11 2.42 2.59 -1.41
CA GLN A 11 1.47 3.28 -0.53
C GLN A 11 0.72 4.40 -1.26
N ASN A 12 1.40 5.13 -2.15
CA ASN A 12 0.75 6.14 -3.00
C ASN A 12 -0.22 5.53 -4.01
N LYS A 13 0.20 4.45 -4.68
CA LYS A 13 -0.61 3.73 -5.67
C LYS A 13 -1.94 3.26 -5.09
N VAL A 14 -1.93 2.79 -3.84
CA VAL A 14 -3.12 2.25 -3.17
C VAL A 14 -3.90 3.31 -2.38
N GLY A 15 -3.35 4.52 -2.22
CA GLY A 15 -4.00 5.63 -1.54
C GLY A 15 -3.82 5.67 -0.02
N LEU A 16 -2.85 4.92 0.51
CA LEU A 16 -2.40 5.05 1.90
C LEU A 16 -1.61 6.35 2.09
N LEU A 17 -0.83 6.75 1.08
CA LEU A 17 0.01 7.93 1.06
C LEU A 17 -0.42 8.89 -0.07
N SER A 18 -0.55 10.19 0.20
CA SER A 18 -0.98 11.16 -0.82
C SER A 18 0.11 11.46 -1.84
N ARG A 19 -0.24 11.98 -3.02
CA ARG A 19 0.78 12.33 -4.02
C ARG A 19 1.71 13.43 -3.52
N GLU A 20 1.15 14.40 -2.81
CA GLU A 20 1.88 15.51 -2.21
C GLU A 20 2.89 15.00 -1.17
N GLN A 21 2.50 14.02 -0.35
CA GLN A 21 3.41 13.38 0.60
C GLN A 21 4.56 12.65 -0.13
N LEU A 22 4.28 11.96 -1.23
CA LEU A 22 5.31 11.25 -2.00
C LEU A 22 6.31 12.24 -2.61
N VAL A 23 5.81 13.34 -3.18
CA VAL A 23 6.63 14.43 -3.71
C VAL A 23 7.47 15.06 -2.60
N GLN A 24 6.88 15.35 -1.45
CA GLN A 24 7.60 15.94 -0.32
C GLN A 24 8.73 15.04 0.19
N ILE A 25 8.53 13.72 0.20
CA ILE A 25 9.59 12.76 0.54
C ILE A 25 10.75 12.84 -0.46
N ALA A 26 10.44 12.90 -1.76
CA ALA A 26 11.46 13.05 -2.80
C ALA A 26 12.20 14.40 -2.70
N ASP A 27 11.48 15.50 -2.48
CA ASP A 27 12.06 16.83 -2.30
C ASP A 27 12.98 16.90 -1.09
N THR A 28 12.55 16.34 0.04
CA THR A 28 13.35 16.26 1.26
C THR A 28 14.64 15.49 1.01
N TYR A 29 14.53 14.35 0.32
CA TYR A 29 15.71 13.56 -0.05
C TYR A 29 16.68 14.35 -0.95
N ILE A 30 16.18 15.10 -1.93
CA ILE A 30 17.00 15.95 -2.80
C ILE A 30 17.71 17.05 -2.01
N ILE A 31 17.03 17.69 -1.06
CA ILE A 31 17.59 18.75 -0.23
C ILE A 31 18.68 18.22 0.70
N ASP A 32 18.47 17.04 1.28
CA ASP A 32 19.36 16.43 2.27
C ASP A 32 20.60 15.76 1.64
N ASN A 33 20.66 15.64 0.32
CA ASN A 33 21.72 14.91 -0.39
C ASN A 33 22.30 15.71 -1.56
N ASP A 34 23.60 15.96 -1.54
CA ASP A 34 24.31 16.64 -2.64
C ASP A 34 24.31 15.82 -3.96
N VAL A 35 24.16 14.49 -3.86
CA VAL A 35 24.09 13.57 -4.99
C VAL A 35 22.90 12.64 -4.82
N PHE A 36 21.97 12.68 -5.77
CA PHE A 36 20.78 11.84 -5.81
C PHE A 36 20.58 11.27 -7.22
N PRO A 37 19.91 10.11 -7.34
CA PRO A 37 19.64 9.51 -8.65
C PRO A 37 18.45 10.19 -9.34
N ASP A 38 18.48 10.22 -10.67
CA ASP A 38 17.48 10.89 -11.53
C ASP A 38 16.03 10.46 -11.25
N TRP A 39 15.81 9.20 -10.84
CA TRP A 39 14.47 8.71 -10.53
C TRP A 39 13.83 9.43 -9.34
N VAL A 40 14.61 10.00 -8.41
CA VAL A 40 14.05 10.81 -7.31
C VAL A 40 13.47 12.12 -7.87
N THR A 41 14.17 12.75 -8.82
CA THR A 41 13.69 13.95 -9.51
C THR A 41 12.41 13.66 -10.27
N LYS A 42 12.29 12.50 -10.93
CA LYS A 42 11.04 12.08 -11.57
C LYS A 42 9.88 12.03 -10.57
N ILE A 43 10.11 11.51 -9.37
CA ILE A 43 9.07 11.47 -8.31
C ILE A 43 8.66 12.88 -7.90
N SER A 44 9.64 13.75 -7.59
CA SER A 44 9.44 15.16 -7.23
C SER A 44 8.62 15.90 -8.30
N LEU A 45 8.94 15.70 -9.58
CA LEU A 45 8.29 16.38 -10.69
C LEU A 45 6.94 15.80 -11.12
N GLY A 46 6.45 14.71 -10.50
CA GLY A 46 5.20 14.11 -10.97
C GLY A 46 5.34 13.16 -12.16
N GLU A 47 6.56 12.85 -12.58
CA GLU A 47 6.84 12.15 -13.84
C GLU A 47 6.67 10.62 -13.71
N SER A 48 6.59 9.97 -14.88
CA SER A 48 6.47 8.52 -14.97
C SER A 48 7.75 7.80 -14.53
N LEU A 49 7.57 6.70 -13.81
CA LEU A 49 8.63 5.77 -13.40
C LEU A 49 8.67 4.51 -14.29
N GLU A 50 8.01 4.54 -15.45
CA GLU A 50 8.07 3.45 -16.41
C GLU A 50 9.52 3.07 -16.73
N ARG A 51 9.78 1.77 -16.72
CA ARG A 51 11.07 1.12 -16.94
C ARG A 51 12.16 1.45 -15.92
N GLU A 52 11.83 2.17 -14.84
CA GLU A 52 12.76 2.34 -13.72
C GLU A 52 12.78 1.05 -12.91
N PRO A 53 13.91 0.31 -12.87
CA PRO A 53 13.96 -0.99 -12.19
C PRO A 53 13.54 -0.85 -10.73
N LEU A 54 12.79 -1.81 -10.20
CA LEU A 54 12.17 -1.84 -8.87
C LEU A 54 11.08 -0.78 -8.61
N LEU A 55 10.93 0.26 -9.43
CA LEU A 55 9.94 1.33 -9.19
C LEU A 55 8.77 1.28 -10.18
N ASP A 56 8.96 0.64 -11.33
CA ASP A 56 7.89 0.37 -12.28
C ASP A 56 6.99 -0.78 -11.78
N LEU A 57 5.88 -0.43 -11.13
CA LEU A 57 4.91 -1.41 -10.62
C LEU A 57 4.15 -2.15 -11.73
N MET A 58 4.24 -1.73 -12.99
CA MET A 58 3.64 -2.47 -14.11
C MET A 58 4.53 -3.63 -14.56
N LEU A 59 5.85 -3.41 -14.59
CA LEU A 59 6.83 -4.44 -14.96
C LEU A 59 7.27 -5.29 -13.77
N GLU A 60 7.27 -4.71 -12.57
CA GLU A 60 7.62 -5.35 -11.31
C GLU A 60 6.48 -5.16 -10.31
N PRO A 61 5.39 -5.95 -10.45
CA PRO A 61 4.20 -5.87 -9.60
C PRO A 61 4.51 -6.02 -8.11
N ILE A 62 3.53 -5.68 -7.27
CA ILE A 62 3.67 -5.80 -5.81
C ILE A 62 3.83 -7.28 -5.46
N ASN A 63 4.95 -7.62 -4.79
CA ASN A 63 5.25 -8.99 -4.38
C ASN A 63 4.94 -9.24 -2.91
N GLU A 64 5.11 -10.48 -2.45
CA GLU A 64 4.88 -10.86 -1.06
C GLU A 64 5.71 -10.06 -0.04
N GLY A 65 6.95 -9.71 -0.38
CA GLY A 65 7.79 -8.87 0.46
C GLY A 65 7.20 -7.47 0.65
N ASP A 66 6.70 -6.87 -0.42
CA ASP A 66 5.97 -5.60 -0.37
C ASP A 66 4.68 -5.73 0.44
N CYS A 67 3.94 -6.84 0.30
CA CYS A 67 2.71 -7.11 1.05
C CYS A 67 2.92 -7.09 2.56
N LYS A 68 3.99 -7.71 3.05
CA LYS A 68 4.30 -7.73 4.50
C LYS A 68 4.52 -6.32 5.05
N VAL A 69 5.24 -5.49 4.30
CA VAL A 69 5.56 -4.12 4.70
C VAL A 69 4.30 -3.26 4.69
N ILE A 70 3.51 -3.30 3.60
CA ILE A 70 2.30 -2.48 3.54
C ILE A 70 1.21 -2.97 4.50
N ALA A 71 1.07 -4.27 4.73
CA ALA A 71 0.14 -4.80 5.73
C ALA A 71 0.51 -4.34 7.14
N SER A 72 1.80 -4.29 7.47
CA SER A 72 2.28 -3.76 8.75
C SER A 72 1.94 -2.27 8.92
N GLU A 73 2.13 -1.47 7.87
CA GLU A 73 1.80 -0.04 7.91
C GLU A 73 0.28 0.19 8.00
N ILE A 74 -0.52 -0.55 7.23
CA ILE A 74 -1.99 -0.52 7.29
C ILE A 74 -2.47 -0.86 8.70
N LEU A 75 -1.96 -1.94 9.29
CA LEU A 75 -2.34 -2.36 10.64
C LEU A 75 -2.00 -1.28 11.67
N ALA A 76 -0.80 -0.69 11.57
CA ALA A 76 -0.37 0.36 12.48
C ALA A 76 -1.26 1.62 12.38
N GLN A 77 -1.61 2.07 11.17
CA GLN A 77 -2.49 3.22 10.98
C GLN A 77 -3.94 2.92 11.40
N TYR A 78 -4.42 1.70 11.12
CA TYR A 78 -5.76 1.25 11.53
C TYR A 78 -5.90 1.25 13.05
N GLN A 79 -4.93 0.69 13.77
CA GLN A 79 -4.93 0.64 15.24
C GLN A 79 -4.84 2.02 15.90
N LYS A 80 -4.22 3.00 15.23
CA LYS A 80 -4.17 4.39 15.68
C LYS A 80 -5.46 5.17 15.37
N GLY A 81 -6.37 4.60 14.58
CA GLY A 81 -7.55 5.30 14.06
C GLY A 81 -7.23 6.34 12.97
N GLU A 82 -6.04 6.28 12.37
CA GLU A 82 -5.59 7.15 11.27
C GLU A 82 -6.11 6.64 9.91
N LEU A 83 -6.52 5.37 9.86
CA LEU A 83 -7.13 4.73 8.70
C LEU A 83 -8.53 4.24 9.07
N ASP A 84 -9.56 4.81 8.44
CA ASP A 84 -10.93 4.33 8.62
C ASP A 84 -11.20 3.05 7.80
N THR A 85 -12.23 2.31 8.22
CA THR A 85 -12.63 1.04 7.61
C THR A 85 -12.97 1.17 6.14
N GLN A 86 -13.61 2.25 5.68
CA GLN A 86 -13.94 2.39 4.27
C GLN A 86 -12.67 2.53 3.42
N LYS A 87 -11.75 3.39 3.87
CA LYS A 87 -10.48 3.61 3.21
C LYS A 87 -9.62 2.36 3.21
N LEU A 88 -9.66 1.55 4.27
CA LEU A 88 -9.04 0.23 4.30
C LEU A 88 -9.57 -0.67 3.18
N GLY A 89 -10.90 -0.77 3.02
CA GLY A 89 -11.51 -1.55 1.95
C GLY A 89 -11.03 -1.11 0.56
N ASP A 90 -11.01 0.21 0.31
CA ASP A 90 -10.53 0.77 -0.95
C ASP A 90 -9.03 0.49 -1.20
N ILE A 91 -8.21 0.53 -0.14
CA ILE A 91 -6.77 0.19 -0.21
C ILE A 91 -6.59 -1.30 -0.52
N SER A 92 -7.28 -2.18 0.20
CA SER A 92 -7.24 -3.62 -0.03
C SER A 92 -7.69 -3.98 -1.44
N HIS A 93 -8.72 -3.29 -1.97
CA HIS A 93 -9.17 -3.44 -3.34
C HIS A 93 -8.07 -3.13 -4.37
N LYS A 94 -7.42 -1.97 -4.21
CA LYS A 94 -6.32 -1.57 -5.11
C LYS A 94 -5.09 -2.47 -4.97
N LEU A 95 -4.83 -2.99 -3.77
CA LEU A 95 -3.74 -3.91 -3.51
C LEU A 95 -3.90 -5.19 -4.30
N TYR A 96 -5.00 -5.93 -4.14
CA TYR A 96 -5.15 -7.23 -4.79
C TYR A 96 -5.13 -7.12 -6.32
N LEU A 97 -5.55 -5.98 -6.89
CA LEU A 97 -5.47 -5.70 -8.33
C LEU A 97 -4.06 -5.40 -8.84
N SER A 98 -3.11 -5.12 -7.94
CA SER A 98 -1.74 -4.71 -8.26
C SER A 98 -0.69 -5.75 -7.87
N LEU A 99 -1.11 -6.89 -7.31
CA LEU A 99 -0.20 -7.96 -6.90
C LEU A 99 0.35 -8.74 -8.08
N GLU A 100 1.53 -9.32 -7.88
CA GLU A 100 2.04 -10.36 -8.75
C GLU A 100 1.12 -11.58 -8.76
N TRP A 101 1.06 -12.26 -9.90
CA TRP A 101 0.21 -13.44 -10.05
C TRP A 101 0.71 -14.58 -9.15
N GLY A 102 -0.20 -15.14 -8.37
CA GLY A 102 0.10 -16.23 -7.43
C GLY A 102 0.52 -15.78 -6.02
N CYS A 103 0.52 -14.48 -5.73
CA CYS A 103 0.83 -13.95 -4.40
C CYS A 103 -0.12 -14.51 -3.32
N GLU A 104 0.42 -15.10 -2.25
CA GLU A 104 -0.39 -15.70 -1.18
C GLU A 104 -1.27 -14.68 -0.42
N ALA A 105 -0.92 -13.39 -0.46
CA ALA A 105 -1.70 -12.31 0.15
C ALA A 105 -2.97 -11.93 -0.62
N PHE A 106 -3.13 -12.40 -1.86
CA PHE A 106 -4.23 -12.02 -2.76
C PHE A 106 -5.62 -12.25 -2.14
N ASP A 107 -5.87 -13.47 -1.68
CA ASP A 107 -7.17 -13.85 -1.10
C ASP A 107 -7.48 -13.06 0.20
N LYS A 108 -6.44 -12.67 0.94
CA LYS A 108 -6.58 -11.90 2.18
C LYS A 108 -7.04 -10.47 1.91
N PHE A 109 -6.45 -9.81 0.91
CA PHE A 109 -6.88 -8.46 0.54
C PHE A 109 -8.25 -8.44 -0.15
N ILE A 110 -8.60 -9.46 -0.93
CA ILE A 110 -9.97 -9.62 -1.42
C ILE A 110 -10.93 -9.75 -0.25
N TRP A 111 -10.63 -10.63 0.71
CA TRP A 111 -11.50 -10.84 1.86
C TRP A 111 -11.76 -9.54 2.62
N ILE A 112 -10.72 -8.74 2.90
CA ILE A 112 -10.89 -7.44 3.59
C ILE A 112 -11.79 -6.50 2.79
N SER A 113 -11.53 -6.37 1.48
CA SER A 113 -12.33 -5.52 0.59
C SER A 113 -13.81 -5.92 0.59
N ASP A 114 -14.09 -7.21 0.38
CA ASP A 114 -15.44 -7.74 0.28
C ASP A 114 -16.19 -7.68 1.62
N GLU A 115 -15.50 -7.99 2.72
CA GLU A 115 -16.07 -7.94 4.07
C GLU A 115 -16.61 -6.54 4.39
N ILE A 116 -15.81 -5.51 4.09
CA ILE A 116 -16.19 -4.12 4.33
C ILE A 116 -17.35 -3.70 3.43
N ASP A 117 -17.32 -4.07 2.16
CA ASP A 117 -18.39 -3.75 1.21
C ASP A 117 -19.73 -4.41 1.61
N LEU A 118 -19.70 -5.67 2.03
CA LEU A 118 -20.90 -6.39 2.52
C LEU A 118 -21.49 -5.75 3.78
N ILE A 119 -20.66 -5.29 4.71
CA ILE A 119 -21.12 -4.58 5.91
C ILE A 119 -21.73 -3.23 5.53
N LYS A 120 -21.08 -2.47 4.64
CA LYS A 120 -21.58 -1.19 4.13
C LYS A 120 -22.94 -1.32 3.45
N GLN A 121 -23.15 -2.39 2.70
CA GLN A 121 -24.42 -2.68 2.02
C GLN A 121 -25.50 -3.25 2.96
N GLY A 122 -25.17 -3.50 4.24
CA GLY A 122 -26.09 -4.03 5.24
C GLY A 122 -26.34 -5.53 5.14
N TYR A 123 -25.52 -6.26 4.37
CA TYR A 123 -25.60 -7.72 4.26
C TYR A 123 -24.93 -8.46 5.42
N LYS A 124 -24.06 -7.79 6.18
CA LYS A 124 -23.33 -8.38 7.31
C LYS A 124 -23.24 -7.43 8.51
N SER A 125 -23.14 -8.03 9.70
CA SER A 125 -22.93 -7.31 10.97
C SER A 125 -21.49 -6.82 11.11
N ASN A 126 -21.31 -5.69 11.81
CA ASN A 126 -20.01 -5.11 12.14
C ASN A 126 -19.46 -5.56 13.52
N SER A 127 -20.04 -6.59 14.15
CA SER A 127 -19.75 -6.95 15.55
C SER A 127 -18.32 -7.38 15.82
N ASP A 128 -17.65 -7.99 14.84
CA ASP A 128 -16.33 -8.61 15.00
C ASP A 128 -15.33 -8.14 13.93
N LEU A 129 -15.66 -7.07 13.21
CA LEU A 129 -14.90 -6.65 12.03
C LEU A 129 -13.46 -6.29 12.37
N ASP A 130 -13.24 -5.48 13.41
CA ASP A 130 -11.90 -5.02 13.80
C ASP A 130 -10.98 -6.20 14.12
N ALA A 131 -11.43 -7.12 14.97
CA ALA A 131 -10.65 -8.30 15.34
C ALA A 131 -10.33 -9.20 14.13
N ASN A 132 -11.26 -9.32 13.18
CA ASN A 132 -11.03 -10.09 11.97
C ASN A 132 -10.06 -9.40 11.00
N ILE A 133 -10.17 -8.08 10.82
CA ILE A 133 -9.22 -7.29 10.02
C ILE A 133 -7.81 -7.42 10.59
N GLU A 134 -7.64 -7.22 11.89
CA GLU A 134 -6.33 -7.33 12.55
C GLU A 134 -5.73 -8.72 12.36
N LYS A 135 -6.56 -9.77 12.51
CA LYS A 135 -6.14 -11.14 12.28
C LYS A 135 -5.67 -11.36 10.84
N VAL A 136 -6.45 -10.93 9.85
CA VAL A 136 -6.13 -11.14 8.43
C VAL A 136 -4.89 -10.36 8.01
N LEU A 137 -4.73 -9.12 8.47
CA LEU A 137 -3.50 -8.36 8.26
C LEU A 137 -2.30 -9.04 8.94
N GLY A 138 -2.48 -9.57 10.15
CA GLY A 138 -1.47 -10.37 10.85
C GLY A 138 -1.05 -11.62 10.08
N GLU A 139 -1.99 -12.31 9.42
CA GLU A 139 -1.69 -13.45 8.54
C GLU A 139 -0.85 -13.02 7.33
N VAL A 140 -1.15 -11.88 6.70
CA VAL A 140 -0.35 -11.35 5.57
C VAL A 140 1.07 -10.99 6.01
N ILE A 141 1.22 -10.41 7.20
CA ILE A 141 2.54 -10.05 7.76
C ILE A 141 3.40 -11.29 8.02
N ALA A 142 2.78 -12.44 8.31
CA ALA A 142 3.45 -13.68 8.69
C ALA A 142 3.79 -14.62 7.52
N LEU A 143 3.36 -14.30 6.29
CA LEU A 143 3.87 -14.92 5.06
C LEU A 143 5.40 -14.77 4.99
#